data_AF-A0A088F123-F1
#
_entry.id   AF-A0A088F123-F1
#
_cell.length_a   1.000
_cell.length_b   1.000
_cell.length_c   1.000
_cell.angle_alpha   90.00
_cell.angle_beta   90.00
_cell.angle_gamma   90.00
#
_symmetry.space_group_name_H-M   'P 1'
#
loop_
_entity.id
_entity.type
_entity.pdbx_description
1 polymer ?
#
loop_
_entity_poly.entity_id
_entity_poly.type
_entity_poly.pdbx_seq_one_letter_code
_entity_poly.pdbx_strand_id
1 'polypeptide(L)' 'MGETFLDRLKIERSELNEKTTGLGNFLVSESFEKLSTGNKALLRKQYELMFAYREVLDVRLELLTK' A
#
# COMPACT_ATOMS: atom_id res chain seq x y z
N MET A 1 15.77 -18.47 -15.10
CA MET A 1 15.70 -17.02 -15.39
C MET A 1 15.28 -16.33 -14.11
N GLY A 2 16.06 -15.36 -13.63
CA GLY A 2 15.70 -14.58 -12.43
C GLY A 2 14.68 -13.50 -12.77
N GLU A 3 13.96 -13.02 -11.76
CA GLU A 3 13.07 -11.86 -11.90
C GLU A 3 13.83 -10.64 -12.42
N THR A 4 13.27 -9.97 -13.42
CA THR A 4 13.80 -8.70 -13.89
C THR A 4 13.52 -7.60 -12.87
N PHE A 5 14.21 -6.46 -12.98
CA PHE A 5 13.89 -5.29 -12.16
C PHE A 5 12.42 -4.84 -12.34
N LEU A 6 11.89 -4.94 -13.55
CA LEU A 6 10.49 -4.64 -13.85
C LEU A 6 9.54 -5.62 -13.15
N ASP A 7 9.87 -6.92 -13.14
CA ASP A 7 9.04 -7.93 -12.47
C ASP A 7 9.00 -7.69 -10.96
N ARG A 8 10.16 -7.42 -10.34
CA ARG A 8 10.22 -7.07 -8.91
C ARG A 8 9.36 -5.86 -8.56
N LEU A 9 9.39 -4.83 -9.41
CA LEU A 9 8.60 -3.62 -9.19
C LEU A 9 7.09 -3.89 -9.31
N LYS A 10 6.68 -4.74 -10.27
CA LYS A 10 5.28 -5.16 -10.42
C LYS A 10 4.80 -5.98 -9.22
N ILE A 11 5.63 -6.93 -8.74
CA ILE A 11 5.34 -7.74 -7.56
C ILE A 11 5.19 -6.85 -6.34
N GLU A 12 6.16 -5.98 -6.08
CA GLU A 12 6.14 -5.05 -4.95
C GLU A 12 4.90 -4.15 -4.97
N ARG A 13 4.56 -3.60 -6.14
CA ARG A 13 3.34 -2.79 -6.31
C ARG A 13 2.08 -3.58 -6.03
N SER A 14 2.01 -4.83 -6.50
CA SER A 14 0.85 -5.71 -6.28
C SER A 14 0.67 -6.02 -4.79
N GLU A 15 1.74 -6.46 -4.12
CA GLU A 15 1.73 -6.76 -2.68
C GLU A 15 1.35 -5.53 -1.85
N LEU A 16 1.89 -4.36 -2.19
CA LEU A 16 1.56 -3.12 -1.51
C LEU A 16 0.10 -2.72 -1.73
N ASN A 17 -0.44 -2.92 -2.94
CA ASN A 17 -1.84 -2.66 -3.24
C ASN A 17 -2.79 -3.56 -2.43
N GLU A 18 -2.48 -4.85 -2.30
CA GLU A 18 -3.25 -5.78 -1.47
C GLU A 18 -3.26 -5.34 -0.01
N LYS A 19 -2.08 -5.04 0.56
CA LYS A 19 -1.95 -4.60 1.96
C LYS A 19 -2.66 -3.26 2.20
N THR A 20 -2.53 -2.30 1.26
CA THR A 20 -3.16 -0.98 1.37
C THR A 20 -4.68 -1.10 1.28
N THR A 21 -5.20 -1.95 0.39
CA THR A 21 -6.64 -2.23 0.27
C THR A 21 -7.18 -2.88 1.53
N GLY A 22 -6.48 -3.89 2.06
CA GLY A 22 -6.86 -4.56 3.31
C GLY A 22 -6.92 -3.58 4.49
N LEU A 23 -5.91 -2.71 4.63
CA LEU A 23 -5.90 -1.68 5.66
C LEU A 23 -7.02 -0.66 5.43
N GLY A 24 -7.24 -0.20 4.20
CA GLY A 24 -8.34 0.72 3.86
C GLY A 24 -9.72 0.16 4.25
N ASN A 25 -9.97 -1.12 3.95
CA ASN A 25 -11.19 -1.81 4.37
C ASN A 25 -11.30 -1.92 5.90
N PHE A 26 -10.19 -2.16 6.59
CA PHE A 26 -10.18 -2.18 8.05
C PHE A 26 -10.49 -0.81 8.66
N LEU A 27 -9.93 0.28 8.11
CA LEU A 27 -10.15 1.65 8.61
C LEU A 27 -11.61 2.11 8.58
N VAL A 28 -12.45 1.49 7.73
CA VAL A 28 -13.89 1.77 7.65
C VAL A 28 -14.75 0.74 8.40
N SER A 29 -14.13 -0.21 9.10
CA SER A 29 -14.84 -1.26 9.84
C SER A 29 -15.22 -0.83 11.26
N GLU A 30 -16.26 -1.44 11.82
CA GLU A 30 -16.63 -1.24 13.24
C GLU A 30 -15.52 -1.66 14.21
N SER A 31 -14.70 -2.65 13.83
CA SER A 31 -13.56 -3.11 14.64
C SER A 31 -12.50 -2.03 14.80
N PHE A 32 -12.29 -1.20 13.78
CA PHE A 32 -11.40 -0.05 13.88
C PHE A 32 -11.92 0.98 14.88
N GLU A 33 -13.24 1.19 14.96
CA GLU A 33 -13.82 2.14 15.89
C GLU A 33 -13.63 1.77 17.37
N LYS A 34 -13.41 0.50 17.67
CA LYS A 34 -13.14 -0.03 19.01
C LYS A 34 -11.68 0.17 19.47
N LEU A 35 -10.79 0.64 18.58
CA LEU A 35 -9.39 0.87 18.93
C LEU A 35 -9.18 2.17 19.72
N SER A 36 -8.07 2.24 20.45
CA SER A 36 -7.62 3.47 21.09
C SER A 36 -7.30 4.56 20.05
N THR A 37 -7.45 5.83 20.43
CA THR A 37 -7.15 6.98 19.55
C THR A 37 -5.72 6.92 18.98
N GLY A 38 -4.74 6.47 19.77
CA GLY A 38 -3.36 6.29 19.32
C GLY A 38 -3.24 5.26 18.20
N ASN A 39 -3.86 4.08 18.36
CA ASN A 39 -3.86 3.04 17.31
C ASN A 39 -4.59 3.51 16.06
N LYS A 40 -5.71 4.22 16.20
CA LYS A 40 -6.41 4.81 15.05
C LYS A 40 -5.53 5.77 14.26
N ALA A 41 -4.80 6.65 14.95
CA ALA A 41 -3.89 7.60 14.32
C ALA A 41 -2.73 6.90 13.59
N LEU A 42 -2.11 5.90 14.22
CA LEU A 42 -1.02 5.13 13.61
C LEU A 42 -1.46 4.36 12.37
N LEU A 43 -2.63 3.72 12.40
CA LEU A 43 -3.15 2.97 11.26
C LEU A 43 -3.54 3.87 10.09
N ARG A 44 -4.12 5.04 10.35
CA ARG A 44 -4.36 6.05 9.29
C ARG A 44 -3.04 6.53 8.69
N LYS A 45 -2.04 6.81 9.53
CA LYS A 45 -0.73 7.23 9.05
C LYS A 45 -0.05 6.15 8.21
N GLN A 46 -0.16 4.89 8.65
CA GLN A 46 0.34 3.75 7.90
C GLN A 46 -0.33 3.64 6.53
N TYR A 47 -1.66 3.79 6.46
CA TYR A 47 -2.40 3.77 5.20
C TYR A 47 -1.93 4.88 4.25
N GLU A 48 -1.79 6.12 4.73
CA GLU A 48 -1.30 7.25 3.94
C GLU A 48 0.09 6.97 3.35
N LEU A 49 1.02 6.45 4.17
CA LEU A 49 2.38 6.14 3.73
C LEU A 49 2.40 5.03 2.68
N MET A 50 1.59 3.98 2.87
CA MET A 50 1.50 2.87 1.91
C MET A 50 0.87 3.32 0.59
N PHE A 51 -0.17 4.17 0.65
CA PHE A 51 -0.79 4.74 -0.54
C PHE A 51 0.19 5.60 -1.34
N ALA A 52 0.89 6.53 -0.67
CA ALA A 52 1.90 7.37 -1.30
C ALA A 52 3.04 6.53 -1.89
N TYR A 53 3.46 5.46 -1.21
CA TYR A 53 4.47 4.57 -1.75
C TYR A 53 3.99 3.84 -3.01
N ARG A 54 2.71 3.41 -3.04
CA ARG A 54 2.13 2.79 -4.24
C ARG A 54 2.12 3.75 -5.43
N GLU A 55 1.79 5.02 -5.22
CA GLU A 55 1.84 6.03 -6.29
C GLU A 55 3.25 6.19 -6.86
N VAL A 56 4.29 6.18 -6.00
CA VAL A 56 5.69 6.18 -6.44
C VAL A 56 6.01 4.95 -7.30
N LEU A 57 5.50 3.77 -6.92
CA LEU A 57 5.69 2.55 -7.72
C LEU A 57 4.97 2.62 -9.07
N ASP A 58 3.75 3.17 -9.12
CA ASP A 58 2.99 3.36 -10.35
C ASP A 58 3.75 4.28 -11.33
N VAL A 59 4.27 5.42 -10.85
CA VAL A 59 5.10 6.33 -11.68
C VAL A 59 6.38 5.65 -12.16
N ARG A 60 7.06 4.87 -11.31
CA ARG A 60 8.27 4.13 -11.70
C ARG A 60 7.98 3.08 -12.76
N LEU A 61 6.83 2.40 -12.68
CA LEU A 61 6.40 1.42 -13.68
C LEU A 61 6.16 2.11 -15.04
N GLU A 62 5.45 3.24 -15.05
CA GLU A 62 5.20 4.02 -16.27
C GLU A 62 6.50 4.44 -16.98
N LEU A 63 7.52 4.83 -16.23
CA LEU A 63 8.83 5.21 -16.77
C LEU A 63 9.59 4.03 -17.41
N LEU A 64 9.32 2.79 -17.01
CA LEU A 64 9.98 1.59 -17.51
C LEU A 64 9.23 0.90 -18.65
N THR A 65 7.95 1.27 -18.87
CA THR A 65 7.10 0.69 -19.92
C THR A 65 6.88 1.62 -21.11
N LYS A 66 7.50 2.82 -21.10
CA LYS A 66 7.62 3.70 -22.26
C LYS A 66 8.81 3.27 -23.12
#